data_AF-A0A1X7UWP9-F1
#
_entry.id   AF-A0A1X7UWP9-F1
#
_cell.length_a   1.000
_cell.length_b   1.000
_cell.length_c   1.000
_cell.angle_alpha   90.00
_cell.angle_beta   90.00
_cell.angle_gamma   90.00
#
_symmetry.space_group_name_H-M   'P 1'
#
loop_
_entity.id
_entity.type
_entity.pdbx_description
1 polymer ?
#
loop_
_entity_poly.entity_id
_entity_poly.type
_entity_poly.pdbx_seq_one_letter_code
_entity_poly.pdbx_strand_id
1 'polypeptide(L)'
;MSVFDPRNLPAREEELFNYGTDKINMLTSFYGSPQKVILDGQEAVSQRDIHHEETASEWKLFRRIIFKQYRDKSLQDVLLTLIGKDDMRAGFPNLSKLAEILEVIPVTTATVERSFSSMKLIKTRLRSRMGEETLEHTMRICIEGPQQLSEQTLEHIIDEYRKIKRRKIVL
;
A
#
# COMPACT_ATOMS: atom_id res chain seq x y z
N MET A 1 4.57 -0.65 12.35
CA MET A 1 3.25 0.00 12.52
C MET A 1 2.59 -0.21 13.89
N SER A 2 3.22 -0.95 14.83
CA SER A 2 2.67 -1.19 16.18
C SER A 2 2.66 0.03 17.13
N VAL A 3 3.03 1.21 16.62
CA VAL A 3 3.25 2.43 17.42
C VAL A 3 1.93 3.04 17.91
N PHE A 4 0.85 2.83 17.15
CA PHE A 4 -0.50 3.26 17.51
C PHE A 4 -1.24 2.26 18.41
N ASP A 5 -0.66 1.08 18.68
CA ASP A 5 -1.33 0.03 19.45
C ASP A 5 -1.19 0.30 20.96
N PRO A 6 -2.30 0.56 21.68
CA PRO A 6 -2.25 0.89 23.10
C PRO A 6 -1.61 -0.20 23.96
N ARG A 7 -1.61 -1.46 23.51
CA ARG A 7 -1.00 -2.59 24.24
C ARG A 7 0.53 -2.49 24.31
N ASN A 8 1.14 -1.74 23.40
CA ASN A 8 2.59 -1.54 23.38
C ASN A 8 3.03 -0.28 24.13
N LEU A 9 2.11 0.45 24.77
CA LEU A 9 2.45 1.65 25.53
C LEU A 9 3.22 1.28 26.80
N PRO A 10 4.14 2.16 27.24
CA PRO A 10 4.86 1.96 28.49
C PRO A 10 3.90 1.94 29.70
N ALA A 11 4.37 1.42 30.83
CA ALA A 11 3.58 1.38 32.06
C ALA A 11 3.37 2.79 32.64
N ARG A 12 4.41 3.63 32.59
CA ARG A 12 4.50 4.95 33.23
C ARG A 12 4.47 6.09 32.21
N GLU A 13 3.89 7.24 32.57
CA GLU A 13 3.83 8.42 31.68
C GLU A 13 5.24 9.01 31.42
N GLU A 14 6.18 8.86 32.34
CA GLU A 14 7.57 9.36 32.21
C GLU A 14 8.31 8.69 31.03
N GLU A 15 8.06 7.41 30.81
CA GLU A 15 8.64 6.63 29.72
C GLU A 15 8.03 6.98 28.35
N LEU A 16 6.94 7.75 28.33
CA LEU A 16 6.26 8.17 27.12
C LEU A 16 7.06 9.21 26.32
N PHE A 17 8.03 9.90 26.95
CA PHE A 17 8.72 11.04 26.35
C PHE A 17 9.45 10.72 25.03
N ASN A 18 9.95 9.50 24.86
CA ASN A 18 10.59 9.06 23.61
C ASN A 18 9.87 7.90 22.93
N TYR A 19 8.71 7.50 23.47
CA TYR A 19 7.97 6.35 22.95
C TYR A 19 7.54 6.59 21.49
N GLY A 20 7.88 5.63 20.63
CA GLY A 20 7.42 5.59 19.24
C GLY A 20 8.11 6.57 18.29
N THR A 21 8.99 7.45 18.78
CA THR A 21 9.65 8.48 17.96
C THR A 21 10.40 7.87 16.78
N ASP A 22 11.20 6.84 17.00
CA ASP A 22 11.98 6.19 15.94
C ASP A 22 11.08 5.54 14.88
N LYS A 23 9.96 4.95 15.31
CA LYS A 23 8.98 4.33 14.41
C LYS A 23 8.25 5.37 13.57
N ILE A 24 7.89 6.52 14.16
CA ILE A 24 7.29 7.63 13.42
C ILE A 24 8.29 8.20 12.42
N ASN A 25 9.55 8.42 12.82
CA ASN A 25 10.61 8.89 11.92
C ASN A 25 10.85 7.92 10.74
N MET A 26 10.77 6.61 10.98
CA MET A 26 10.84 5.60 9.93
C MET A 26 9.64 5.68 8.97
N LEU A 27 8.44 5.91 9.48
CA LEU A 27 7.24 6.02 8.63
C LEU A 27 7.26 7.33 7.82
N THR A 28 7.63 8.44 8.44
CA THR A 28 7.71 9.75 7.77
C THR A 28 8.85 9.80 6.77
N SER A 29 9.96 9.10 6.97
CA SER A 29 11.01 9.01 5.95
C SER A 29 10.54 8.25 4.71
N PHE A 30 9.73 7.21 4.89
CA PHE A 30 9.19 6.40 3.80
C PHE A 30 8.02 7.08 3.06
N TYR A 31 7.04 7.61 3.80
CA TYR A 31 5.80 8.19 3.25
C TYR A 31 5.84 9.72 3.08
N GLY A 32 6.80 10.41 3.70
CA GLY A 32 7.01 11.85 3.55
C GLY A 32 8.03 12.22 2.47
N SER A 33 8.69 11.23 1.88
CA SER A 33 9.62 11.43 0.76
C SER A 33 8.89 11.24 -0.58
N PRO A 34 9.08 12.14 -1.57
CA PRO A 34 8.55 11.95 -2.90
C PRO A 34 9.09 10.64 -3.51
N GLN A 35 8.19 9.80 -4.05
CA GLN A 35 8.57 8.56 -4.70
C GLN A 35 8.56 8.74 -6.21
N LYS A 36 9.55 8.14 -6.90
CA LYS A 36 9.52 8.04 -8.35
C LYS A 36 8.49 6.99 -8.75
N VAL A 37 7.54 7.39 -9.59
CA VAL A 37 6.50 6.51 -10.12
C VAL A 37 6.61 6.54 -11.64
N ILE A 38 6.51 5.37 -12.28
CA ILE A 38 6.41 5.30 -13.74
C ILE A 38 4.93 5.20 -14.09
N LEU A 39 4.38 6.24 -14.69
CA LEU A 39 3.01 6.28 -15.19
C LEU A 39 3.09 6.41 -16.71
N ASP A 40 2.50 5.45 -17.44
CA ASP A 40 2.48 5.41 -18.90
C ASP A 40 3.87 5.55 -19.57
N GLY A 41 4.91 5.00 -18.93
CA GLY A 41 6.28 5.06 -19.42
C GLY A 41 7.01 6.39 -19.16
N GLN A 42 6.38 7.33 -18.45
CA GLN A 42 6.98 8.60 -18.03
C GLN A 42 7.35 8.56 -16.53
N GLU A 43 8.53 9.08 -16.18
CA GLU A 43 8.89 9.31 -14.78
C GLU A 43 8.05 10.46 -14.21
N ALA A 44 7.16 10.13 -13.29
CA ALA A 44 6.45 11.06 -12.43
C ALA A 44 7.03 11.01 -11.01
N VAL A 45 6.82 12.08 -10.25
CA VAL A 45 7.18 12.14 -8.84
C VAL A 45 5.90 12.28 -8.04
N SER A 46 5.65 11.36 -7.11
CA SER A 46 4.49 11.45 -6.23
C SER A 46 4.59 12.68 -5.34
N GLN A 47 3.45 13.32 -5.07
CA GLN A 47 3.39 14.36 -4.06
C GLN A 47 3.70 13.75 -2.68
N ARG A 48 4.30 14.56 -1.79
CA ARG A 48 4.47 14.16 -0.39
C ARG A 48 3.11 14.21 0.31
N ASP A 49 2.67 13.09 0.85
CA ASP A 49 1.39 13.01 1.56
C ASP A 49 1.52 13.46 3.03
N ILE A 50 2.76 13.48 3.56
CA ILE A 50 3.05 13.61 4.99
C ILE A 50 4.26 14.54 5.23
N HIS A 51 4.12 15.46 6.18
CA HIS A 51 5.19 16.37 6.59
C HIS A 51 5.93 15.83 7.83
N HIS A 52 7.24 15.61 7.70
CA HIS A 52 8.04 14.97 8.75
C HIS A 52 8.01 15.72 10.09
N GLU A 53 8.24 17.03 10.10
CA GLU A 53 8.31 17.84 11.32
C GLU A 53 6.95 18.00 12.02
N GLU A 54 5.89 18.18 11.22
CA GLU A 54 4.51 18.27 11.71
C GLU A 54 4.08 16.95 12.35
N THR A 55 4.36 15.82 11.68
CA THR A 55 4.04 14.49 12.21
C THR A 55 4.74 14.21 13.54
N ALA A 56 6.00 14.63 13.69
CA ALA A 56 6.72 14.47 14.94
C ALA A 56 6.10 15.30 16.08
N SER A 57 5.59 16.49 15.77
CA SER A 57 4.90 17.37 16.72
C SER A 57 3.51 16.82 17.09
N GLU A 58 2.74 16.37 16.10
CA GLU A 58 1.47 15.67 16.27
C GLU A 58 1.64 14.44 17.15
N TRP A 59 2.65 13.61 16.90
CA TRP A 59 2.92 12.39 17.67
C TRP A 59 3.20 12.68 19.14
N LYS A 60 3.98 13.73 19.44
CA LYS A 60 4.30 14.12 20.82
C LYS A 60 3.03 14.42 21.65
N LEU A 61 2.03 15.01 21.01
CA LEU A 61 0.72 15.30 21.63
C LEU A 61 -0.16 14.05 21.66
N PHE A 62 -0.30 13.38 20.51
CA PHE A 62 -1.22 12.26 20.35
C PHE A 62 -0.88 11.07 21.23
N ARG A 63 0.40 10.72 21.41
CA ARG A 63 0.80 9.62 22.30
C ARG A 63 0.31 9.81 23.74
N ARG A 64 0.18 11.06 24.21
CA ARG A 64 -0.39 11.38 25.54
C ARG A 64 -1.89 11.14 25.56
N ILE A 65 -2.58 11.46 24.46
CA ILE A 65 -4.00 11.18 24.29
C ILE A 65 -4.24 9.67 24.29
N ILE A 66 -3.48 8.88 23.52
CA ILE A 66 -3.62 7.42 23.52
C ILE A 66 -3.39 6.87 24.94
N PHE A 67 -2.33 7.32 25.63
CA PHE A 67 -2.00 6.86 26.98
C PHE A 67 -3.10 7.16 28.01
N LYS A 68 -3.76 8.33 27.92
CA LYS A 68 -4.76 8.76 28.91
C LYS A 68 -6.19 8.32 28.58
N GLN A 69 -6.56 8.29 27.31
CA GLN A 69 -7.96 8.18 26.88
C GLN A 69 -8.27 6.90 26.09
N TYR A 70 -7.25 6.24 25.52
CA TYR A 70 -7.45 5.07 24.64
C TYR A 70 -6.63 3.85 25.08
N ARG A 71 -6.19 3.80 26.34
CA ARG A 71 -5.31 2.74 26.84
C ARG A 71 -5.97 1.36 26.84
N ASP A 72 -7.28 1.32 27.05
CA ASP A 72 -8.15 0.13 27.04
C ASP A 72 -8.66 -0.24 25.64
N LYS A 73 -8.32 0.54 24.61
CA LYS A 73 -8.86 0.37 23.26
C LYS A 73 -7.98 -0.51 22.40
N SER A 74 -8.58 -1.08 21.34
CA SER A 74 -7.82 -1.83 20.35
C SER A 74 -7.06 -0.88 19.42
N LEU A 75 -6.05 -1.40 18.71
CA LEU A 75 -5.39 -0.66 17.62
C LEU A 75 -6.44 -0.14 16.62
N GLN A 76 -7.40 -0.97 16.23
CA GLN A 76 -8.44 -0.61 15.27
C GLN A 76 -9.26 0.61 15.74
N ASP A 77 -9.65 0.62 17.02
CA ASP A 77 -10.42 1.73 17.58
C ASP A 77 -9.64 3.05 17.54
N VAL A 78 -8.32 3.00 17.80
CA VAL A 78 -7.44 4.18 17.74
C VAL A 78 -7.32 4.69 16.30
N LEU A 79 -7.12 3.79 15.33
CA LEU A 79 -7.02 4.15 13.91
C LEU A 79 -8.34 4.74 13.40
N LEU A 80 -9.46 4.06 13.66
CA LEU A 80 -10.79 4.56 13.31
C LEU A 80 -11.14 5.87 14.03
N THR A 81 -10.57 6.14 15.21
CA THR A 81 -10.75 7.43 15.88
C THR A 81 -9.99 8.55 15.17
N LEU A 82 -8.75 8.30 14.75
CA LEU A 82 -7.96 9.25 13.96
C LEU A 82 -8.64 9.55 12.62
N ILE A 83 -9.19 8.53 11.96
CA ILE A 83 -9.84 8.65 10.66
C ILE A 83 -11.29 9.17 10.80
N GLY A 84 -12.00 8.81 11.85
CA GLY A 84 -13.46 9.00 11.92
C GLY A 84 -13.93 10.30 12.58
N LYS A 85 -13.10 10.97 13.37
CA LYS A 85 -13.49 12.20 14.09
C LYS A 85 -12.88 13.44 13.45
N ASP A 86 -13.72 14.42 13.12
CA ASP A 86 -13.28 15.66 12.48
C ASP A 86 -12.26 16.43 13.32
N ASP A 87 -12.45 16.50 14.64
CA ASP A 87 -11.47 17.14 15.56
C ASP A 87 -10.11 16.43 15.55
N MET A 88 -10.11 15.10 15.42
CA MET A 88 -8.88 14.30 15.37
C MET A 88 -8.18 14.48 14.02
N ARG A 89 -8.93 14.52 12.92
CA ARG A 89 -8.41 14.79 11.59
C ARG A 89 -7.85 16.21 11.47
N ALA A 90 -8.52 17.20 12.06
CA ALA A 90 -8.07 18.58 12.06
C ALA A 90 -6.86 18.81 12.98
N GLY A 91 -6.83 18.15 14.14
CA GLY A 91 -5.73 18.27 15.11
C GLY A 91 -4.50 17.42 14.77
N PHE A 92 -4.69 16.32 14.05
CA PHE A 92 -3.64 15.35 13.71
C PHE A 92 -3.73 14.90 12.23
N PRO A 93 -3.65 15.83 11.26
CA PRO A 93 -3.86 15.50 9.84
C PRO A 93 -2.84 14.49 9.31
N ASN A 94 -1.57 14.61 9.70
CA ASN A 94 -0.52 13.70 9.24
C ASN A 94 -0.66 12.31 9.88
N LEU A 95 -0.99 12.23 11.17
CA LEU A 95 -1.25 10.93 11.82
C LEU A 95 -2.52 10.27 11.29
N SER A 96 -3.54 11.05 10.94
CA SER A 96 -4.76 10.55 10.30
C SER A 96 -4.43 9.94 8.94
N LYS A 97 -3.54 10.58 8.16
CA LYS A 97 -3.06 10.02 6.90
C LYS A 97 -2.27 8.72 7.10
N LEU A 98 -1.40 8.66 8.12
CA LEU A 98 -0.72 7.41 8.49
C LEU A 98 -1.69 6.29 8.89
N ALA A 99 -2.78 6.65 9.59
CA ALA A 99 -3.81 5.69 9.95
C ALA A 99 -4.54 5.16 8.71
N GLU A 100 -4.91 6.04 7.76
CA GLU A 100 -5.50 5.63 6.47
C GLU A 100 -4.58 4.68 5.70
N ILE A 101 -3.28 5.01 5.62
CA ILE A 101 -2.29 4.15 4.97
C ILE A 101 -2.23 2.78 5.66
N LEU A 102 -2.22 2.74 7.00
CA LEU A 102 -2.18 1.50 7.77
C LEU A 102 -3.42 0.63 7.54
N GLU A 103 -4.61 1.21 7.41
CA GLU A 103 -5.84 0.47 7.08
C GLU A 103 -5.82 -0.15 5.68
N VAL A 104 -5.14 0.50 4.73
CA VAL A 104 -5.07 0.04 3.33
C VAL A 104 -3.91 -0.92 3.09
N ILE A 105 -2.88 -0.91 3.93
CA ILE A 105 -1.77 -1.87 3.81
C ILE A 105 -2.32 -3.28 4.06
N PRO A 106 -2.14 -4.22 3.11
CA PRO A 106 -2.54 -5.60 3.34
C PRO A 106 -1.72 -6.18 4.48
N VAL A 107 -2.36 -6.35 5.64
CA VAL A 107 -1.75 -7.00 6.81
C VAL A 107 -1.64 -8.52 6.59
N THR A 108 -2.38 -9.06 5.62
CA THR A 108 -2.47 -10.51 5.36
C THR A 108 -1.77 -10.93 4.08
N THR A 109 -1.36 -12.19 4.02
CA THR A 109 -0.78 -12.85 2.84
C THR A 109 -1.77 -13.05 1.69
N ALA A 110 -3.03 -12.63 1.82
CA ALA A 110 -4.09 -12.90 0.85
C ALA A 110 -3.74 -12.40 -0.57
N THR A 111 -3.10 -11.24 -0.69
CA THR A 111 -2.64 -10.72 -2.00
C THR A 111 -1.57 -11.62 -2.61
N VAL A 112 -0.65 -12.11 -1.79
CA VAL A 112 0.43 -13.01 -2.20
C VAL A 112 -0.14 -14.37 -2.62
N GLU A 113 -1.10 -14.91 -1.85
CA GLU A 113 -1.81 -16.15 -2.16
C GLU A 113 -2.60 -16.06 -3.46
N ARG A 114 -3.29 -14.94 -3.71
CA ARG A 114 -3.99 -14.68 -4.97
C ARG A 114 -3.02 -14.68 -6.16
N SER A 115 -1.87 -14.03 -6.02
CA SER A 115 -0.82 -14.00 -7.05
C SER A 115 -0.27 -15.40 -7.32
N PHE A 116 0.05 -16.19 -6.29
CA PHE A 116 0.53 -17.57 -6.46
C PHE A 116 -0.54 -18.50 -7.06
N SER A 117 -1.79 -18.35 -6.68
CA SER A 117 -2.91 -19.12 -7.26
C SER A 117 -3.07 -18.81 -8.75
N SER A 118 -3.03 -17.53 -9.12
CA SER A 118 -3.09 -17.08 -10.51
C SER A 118 -1.88 -17.59 -11.30
N MET A 119 -0.68 -17.52 -10.73
CA MET A 119 0.54 -18.05 -11.34
C MET A 119 0.43 -19.56 -11.58
N LYS A 120 -0.16 -20.32 -10.65
CA LYS A 120 -0.37 -21.77 -10.80
C LYS A 120 -1.32 -22.10 -11.96
N LEU A 121 -2.35 -21.28 -12.19
CA LEU A 121 -3.27 -21.44 -13.32
C LEU A 121 -2.60 -21.09 -14.66
N ILE A 122 -1.73 -20.07 -14.69
CA ILE A 122 -1.04 -19.62 -15.90
C ILE A 122 0.12 -20.56 -16.26
N LYS A 123 0.95 -20.92 -15.28
CA LYS A 123 2.16 -21.71 -15.47
C LYS A 123 1.87 -23.20 -15.34
N THR A 124 1.22 -23.74 -16.37
CA THR A 124 0.92 -25.17 -16.49
C THR A 124 2.13 -25.96 -17.01
N ARG A 125 2.07 -27.29 -16.98
CA ARG A 125 3.11 -28.18 -17.54
C ARG A 125 3.48 -27.80 -18.98
N LEU A 126 2.48 -27.48 -19.81
CA LEU A 126 2.65 -27.11 -21.21
C LEU A 126 3.18 -25.66 -21.39
N ARG A 127 3.01 -24.79 -20.40
CA ARG A 127 3.45 -23.39 -20.39
C ARG A 127 4.63 -23.13 -19.45
N SER A 128 5.35 -24.17 -19.06
CA SER A 128 6.42 -24.11 -18.05
C SER A 128 7.64 -23.27 -18.47
N ARG A 129 7.85 -23.07 -19.79
CA ARG A 129 8.98 -22.30 -20.36
C ARG A 129 8.64 -20.83 -20.69
N MET A 130 7.55 -20.28 -20.15
CA MET A 130 7.25 -18.85 -20.32
C MET A 130 8.37 -17.98 -19.70
N GLY A 131 8.78 -16.94 -20.43
CA GLY A 131 9.71 -15.93 -19.90
C GLY A 131 9.05 -15.09 -18.81
N GLU A 132 9.88 -14.46 -17.97
CA GLU A 132 9.45 -13.65 -16.82
C GLU A 132 8.51 -12.52 -17.23
N GLU A 133 8.90 -11.74 -18.24
CA GLU A 133 8.08 -10.65 -18.79
C GLU A 133 6.70 -11.13 -19.27
N THR A 134 6.64 -12.24 -20.01
CA THR A 134 5.35 -12.77 -20.50
C THR A 134 4.48 -13.28 -19.35
N LEU A 135 5.10 -13.90 -18.33
CA LEU A 135 4.41 -14.35 -17.14
C LEU A 135 3.83 -13.17 -16.36
N GLU A 136 4.62 -12.12 -16.13
CA GLU A 136 4.19 -10.91 -15.44
C GLU A 136 2.98 -10.26 -16.15
N HIS A 137 3.07 -10.02 -17.45
CA HIS A 137 1.96 -9.44 -18.22
C HIS A 137 0.70 -10.31 -18.17
N THR A 138 0.84 -11.63 -18.29
CA THR A 138 -0.32 -12.55 -18.22
C THR A 138 -0.94 -12.56 -16.83
N MET A 139 -0.11 -12.54 -15.77
CA MET A 139 -0.59 -12.47 -14.39
C MET A 139 -1.30 -11.15 -14.12
N ARG A 140 -0.77 -10.03 -14.60
CA ARG A 140 -1.39 -8.70 -14.48
C ARG A 140 -2.78 -8.68 -15.12
N ILE A 141 -2.91 -9.22 -16.34
CA ILE A 141 -4.22 -9.35 -17.00
C ILE A 141 -5.15 -10.30 -16.22
N CYS A 142 -4.64 -11.40 -15.68
CA CYS A 142 -5.46 -12.37 -14.94
C CYS A 142 -5.99 -11.82 -13.61
N ILE A 143 -5.23 -10.97 -12.93
CA ILE A 143 -5.56 -10.46 -11.59
C ILE A 143 -6.33 -9.14 -11.69
N GLU A 144 -5.88 -8.22 -12.54
CA GLU A 144 -6.39 -6.84 -12.63
C GLU A 144 -7.17 -6.57 -13.92
N GLY A 145 -7.21 -7.52 -14.86
CA GLY A 145 -7.89 -7.35 -16.13
C GLY A 145 -9.42 -7.35 -15.98
N PRO A 146 -10.13 -6.73 -16.94
CA PRO A 146 -11.58 -6.69 -16.93
C PRO A 146 -12.14 -8.11 -17.14
N GLN A 147 -13.29 -8.40 -16.51
CA GLN A 147 -13.96 -9.70 -16.66
C GLN A 147 -14.39 -9.98 -18.11
N GLN A 148 -14.72 -8.93 -18.85
CA GLN A 148 -15.05 -8.97 -20.26
C GLN A 148 -14.36 -7.82 -20.99
N LEU A 149 -13.82 -8.11 -22.16
CA LEU A 149 -13.27 -7.08 -23.04
C LEU A 149 -14.41 -6.45 -23.84
N SER A 150 -14.38 -5.13 -23.99
CA SER A 150 -15.26 -4.45 -24.94
C SER A 150 -14.89 -4.87 -26.37
N GLU A 151 -15.86 -4.86 -27.28
CA GLU A 151 -15.65 -5.20 -28.69
C GLU A 151 -14.59 -4.28 -29.32
N GLN A 152 -14.63 -2.99 -29.00
CA GLN A 152 -13.64 -2.00 -29.45
C GLN A 152 -12.21 -2.35 -28.97
N THR A 153 -12.06 -2.76 -27.71
CA THR A 153 -10.76 -3.18 -27.17
C THR A 153 -10.27 -4.46 -27.85
N LEU A 154 -11.16 -5.40 -28.12
CA LEU A 154 -10.82 -6.65 -28.79
C LEU A 154 -10.35 -6.41 -30.22
N GLU A 155 -11.07 -5.58 -30.99
CA GLU A 155 -10.67 -5.18 -32.35
C GLU A 155 -9.30 -4.51 -32.36
N HIS A 156 -9.07 -3.58 -31.43
CA HIS A 156 -7.78 -2.93 -31.28
C HIS A 156 -6.64 -3.93 -30.99
N ILE A 157 -6.84 -4.88 -30.07
CA ILE A 157 -5.85 -5.93 -29.78
C ILE A 157 -5.56 -6.80 -31.01
N ILE A 158 -6.59 -7.15 -31.78
CA ILE A 158 -6.44 -7.96 -33.01
C ILE A 158 -5.60 -7.21 -34.05
N ASP A 159 -5.87 -5.92 -34.26
CA ASP A 159 -5.14 -5.11 -35.22
C ASP A 159 -3.69 -4.85 -34.81
N GLU A 160 -3.42 -4.63 -33.52
CA GLU A 160 -2.05 -4.57 -32.99
C GLU A 160 -1.32 -5.91 -33.20
N TYR A 161 -1.97 -7.03 -32.91
CA TYR A 161 -1.37 -8.35 -33.10
C TYR A 161 -1.05 -8.65 -34.57
N ARG A 162 -1.89 -8.18 -35.50
CA ARG A 162 -1.64 -8.31 -36.95
C ARG A 162 -0.37 -7.58 -37.42
N LYS A 163 0.01 -6.48 -36.76
CA LYS A 163 1.23 -5.71 -37.08
C LYS A 163 2.50 -6.44 -36.62
N ILE A 164 2.40 -7.37 -35.67
CA ILE A 164 3.55 -8.14 -35.17
C ILE A 164 4.06 -9.06 -36.28
N LYS A 165 5.37 -9.00 -36.53
CA LYS A 165 6.03 -9.84 -37.55
C LYS A 165 5.76 -11.32 -37.25
N ARG A 166 5.26 -12.06 -38.24
CA ARG A 166 5.02 -13.50 -38.11
C ARG A 166 6.29 -14.20 -37.63
N ARG A 167 6.21 -14.94 -36.51
CA ARG A 167 7.29 -15.80 -36.07
C ARG A 167 7.51 -16.86 -37.15
N LYS A 168 8.72 -16.92 -37.70
CA LYS A 168 9.10 -18.03 -38.60
C LYS A 168 9.13 -19.29 -37.75
N ILE A 169 8.16 -20.18 -37.95
CA ILE A 169 8.26 -21.55 -37.45
C ILE A 169 9.28 -22.21 -38.36
N VAL A 170 10.49 -22.42 -37.84
CA VAL A 170 11.44 -23.33 -38.49
C VAL A 170 10.91 -24.73 -38.17
N LEU A 171 10.30 -25.35 -39.18
CA LEU A 171 9.86 -26.74 -39.14
C LEU A 171 11.08 -27.66 -39.20
#